data_AF-A0A0X3NYJ8-F1
#
_entry.id   AF-A0A0X3NYJ8-F1
#
_cell.length_a   1.000
_cell.length_b   1.000
_cell.length_c   1.000
_cell.angle_alpha   90.00
_cell.angle_beta   90.00
_cell.angle_gamma   90.00
#
_symmetry.space_group_name_H-M   'P 1'
#
loop_
_entity.id
_entity.type
_entity.pdbx_description
1 polymer ?
#
loop_
_entity_poly.entity_id
_entity_poly.type
_entity_poly.pdbx_seq_one_letter_code
_entity_poly.pdbx_strand_id
1 'polypeptide(L)'
;MDGSQIAAKLAEINLLRSIFTDEELKFSHPDIVEQIDCLTSAGLPVEDCDIDFSLKLKNAEPPVSAVLSVTLPVGYPSVSTPPLVVLRLEQPANSVLIDDRRLCSKFYAWLSQESMSGEPVICAAADWIRSALCKVTTQPSKLPTELPTPASNRNSGEEVRLWILSHHIRNPKKRRVIVEWARELNLQGCCLPGKPGIVVVEGDGNNVSGCARIRLKPTTPSAPAALFNRFHNACSLPHIF
;
A
#
# COMPACT_ATOMS: atom_id res chain seq x y z
N MET A 1 -24.24 8.91 6.63
CA MET A 1 -23.69 7.55 6.80
C MET A 1 -24.64 6.62 6.08
N ASP A 2 -24.15 5.94 5.05
CA ASP A 2 -24.96 5.05 4.23
C ASP A 2 -24.83 3.62 4.78
N GLY A 3 -25.89 3.10 5.41
CA GLY A 3 -25.89 1.75 5.97
C GLY A 3 -25.60 0.65 4.95
N SER A 4 -25.80 0.95 3.66
CA SER A 4 -25.44 0.07 2.54
C SER A 4 -23.93 -0.19 2.46
N GLN A 5 -23.09 0.82 2.74
CA GLN A 5 -21.63 0.71 2.64
C GLN A 5 -21.06 -0.18 3.75
N ILE A 6 -21.56 -0.02 4.97
CA ILE A 6 -21.18 -0.87 6.11
C ILE A 6 -21.53 -2.32 5.79
N ALA A 7 -22.74 -2.58 5.28
CA ALA A 7 -23.14 -3.92 4.88
C ALA A 7 -22.24 -4.52 3.79
N ALA A 8 -21.86 -3.74 2.77
CA ALA A 8 -20.96 -4.18 1.71
C ALA A 8 -19.55 -4.50 2.22
N LYS A 9 -18.99 -3.63 3.08
CA LYS A 9 -17.69 -3.84 3.74
C LYS A 9 -17.68 -5.11 4.59
N LEU A 10 -18.72 -5.34 5.39
CA LEU A 10 -18.84 -6.54 6.21
C LEU A 10 -19.06 -7.81 5.36
N ALA A 11 -19.83 -7.71 4.28
CA ALA A 11 -20.03 -8.81 3.35
C ALA A 11 -18.69 -9.23 2.69
N GLU A 12 -17.86 -8.26 2.28
CA GLU A 12 -16.53 -8.55 1.75
C GLU A 12 -15.63 -9.20 2.80
N ILE A 13 -15.63 -8.73 4.05
CA ILE A 13 -14.84 -9.34 5.13
C ILE A 13 -15.27 -10.80 5.38
N ASN A 14 -16.57 -11.07 5.42
CA ASN A 14 -17.10 -12.42 5.58
C ASN A 14 -16.74 -13.30 4.39
N LEU A 15 -16.76 -12.76 3.17
CA LEU A 15 -16.30 -13.46 1.99
C LEU A 15 -14.80 -13.79 2.08
N LEU A 16 -13.96 -12.84 2.50
CA LEU A 16 -12.53 -13.07 2.71
C LEU A 16 -12.28 -14.18 3.74
N ARG A 17 -13.01 -14.20 4.86
CA ARG A 17 -12.94 -15.28 5.86
C ARG A 17 -13.36 -16.65 5.33
N SER A 18 -14.21 -16.69 4.31
CA SER A 18 -14.63 -17.93 3.65
C SER A 18 -13.62 -18.42 2.61
N ILE A 19 -12.96 -17.50 1.90
CA ILE A 19 -11.99 -17.82 0.84
C ILE A 19 -10.61 -18.16 1.41
N PHE A 20 -10.20 -17.51 2.50
CA PHE A 20 -8.84 -17.57 3.03
C PHE A 20 -8.79 -18.27 4.39
N THR A 21 -7.71 -19.02 4.60
CA THR A 21 -7.47 -19.68 5.89
C THR A 21 -6.93 -18.70 6.94
N ASP A 22 -7.03 -19.06 8.22
CA ASP A 22 -6.52 -18.25 9.35
C ASP A 22 -5.00 -17.99 9.30
N GLU A 23 -4.26 -18.82 8.56
CA GLU A 23 -2.83 -18.58 8.32
C GLU A 23 -2.57 -17.51 7.27
N GLU A 24 -3.49 -17.35 6.32
CA GLU A 24 -3.39 -16.44 5.18
C GLU A 24 -4.00 -15.08 5.49
N LEU A 25 -5.13 -15.04 6.18
CA LEU A 25 -5.83 -13.83 6.58
C LEU A 25 -5.63 -13.57 8.08
N LYS A 26 -5.01 -12.43 8.41
CA LYS A 26 -4.78 -12.03 9.82
C LYS A 26 -5.26 -10.61 10.06
N PHE A 27 -6.26 -10.47 10.93
CA PHE A 27 -6.71 -9.17 11.40
C PHE A 27 -5.71 -8.59 12.40
N SER A 28 -5.46 -7.28 12.32
CA SER A 28 -4.59 -6.58 13.26
C SER A 28 -5.27 -6.44 14.62
N HIS A 29 -6.60 -6.32 14.62
CA HIS A 29 -7.44 -6.17 15.80
C HIS A 29 -8.62 -7.16 15.73
N PRO A 30 -8.43 -8.43 16.15
CA PRO A 30 -9.49 -9.43 16.16
C PRO A 30 -10.71 -9.02 16.99
N ASP A 31 -10.46 -8.35 18.12
CA ASP A 31 -11.50 -7.90 19.06
C ASP A 31 -12.56 -7.00 18.39
N ILE A 32 -12.13 -6.16 17.43
CA ILE A 32 -13.04 -5.27 16.67
C ILE A 32 -13.96 -6.11 15.77
N VAL A 33 -13.40 -7.11 15.10
CA VAL A 33 -14.15 -8.00 14.20
C VAL A 33 -15.12 -8.87 15.01
N GLU A 34 -14.69 -9.39 16.16
CA GLU A 34 -15.55 -10.14 17.07
C GLU A 34 -16.70 -9.29 17.61
N GLN A 35 -16.43 -8.04 17.98
CA GLN A 35 -17.47 -7.11 18.43
C GLN A 35 -18.50 -6.86 17.32
N ILE A 36 -18.05 -6.66 16.08
CA ILE A 36 -18.90 -6.51 14.91
C ILE A 36 -19.76 -7.77 14.69
N ASP A 37 -19.17 -8.95 14.79
CA ASP A 37 -19.89 -10.24 14.65
C ASP A 37 -20.97 -10.39 15.73
N CYS A 38 -20.65 -10.04 16.99
CA CYS A 38 -21.61 -10.04 18.09
C CYS A 38 -22.77 -9.08 17.86
N LEU A 39 -22.50 -7.84 17.44
CA LEU A 39 -23.52 -6.85 17.14
C LEU A 39 -24.42 -7.30 15.98
N THR A 40 -23.81 -7.84 14.92
CA THR A 40 -24.51 -8.36 13.74
C THR A 40 -25.42 -9.53 14.12
N SER A 41 -24.93 -10.45 14.95
CA SER A 41 -25.70 -11.61 15.44
C SER A 41 -26.85 -11.20 16.37
N ALA A 42 -26.68 -10.12 17.12
CA ALA A 42 -27.70 -9.54 17.99
C ALA A 42 -28.70 -8.64 17.24
N GLY A 43 -28.53 -8.41 15.93
CA GLY A 43 -29.36 -7.49 15.15
C GLY A 43 -29.23 -6.02 15.58
N LEU A 44 -28.13 -5.68 16.23
CA LEU A 44 -27.83 -4.34 16.71
C LEU A 44 -27.14 -3.52 15.63
N PRO A 45 -27.29 -2.18 15.64
CA PRO A 45 -26.60 -1.32 14.68
C PRO A 45 -25.09 -1.42 14.86
N VAL A 46 -24.38 -1.69 13.76
CA VAL A 46 -22.92 -1.69 13.71
C VAL A 46 -22.45 -0.31 13.26
N GLU A 47 -21.55 0.30 14.03
CA GLU A 47 -20.87 1.53 13.63
C GLU A 47 -19.71 1.21 12.68
N ASP A 48 -19.47 2.09 11.71
CA ASP A 48 -18.34 1.94 10.80
C ASP A 48 -17.03 2.30 11.50
N CYS A 49 -15.99 1.49 11.28
CA CYS A 49 -14.67 1.68 11.85
C CYS A 49 -13.57 1.22 10.89
N ASP A 50 -12.35 1.68 11.10
CA ASP A 50 -11.22 1.25 10.28
C ASP A 50 -10.88 -0.22 10.57
N ILE A 51 -10.72 -1.03 9.51
CA ILE A 51 -10.40 -2.45 9.64
C ILE A 51 -9.09 -2.75 8.94
N ASP A 52 -8.11 -3.20 9.72
CA ASP A 52 -6.76 -3.53 9.26
C ASP A 52 -6.52 -5.04 9.27
N PHE A 53 -6.04 -5.58 8.16
CA PHE A 53 -5.64 -6.98 8.08
C PHE A 53 -4.48 -7.19 7.11
N SER A 54 -3.86 -8.36 7.19
CA SER A 54 -2.88 -8.82 6.22
C SER A 54 -3.37 -10.08 5.52
N LEU A 55 -3.18 -10.13 4.21
CA LEU A 55 -3.51 -11.25 3.35
C LEU A 55 -2.23 -11.81 2.73
N LYS A 56 -1.89 -13.06 3.03
CA LYS A 56 -0.75 -13.77 2.47
C LYS A 56 -1.21 -14.70 1.35
N LEU A 57 -0.78 -14.40 0.14
CA LEU A 57 -1.03 -15.18 -1.07
C LEU A 57 0.22 -15.98 -1.40
N LYS A 58 0.14 -17.31 -1.23
CA LYS A 58 1.22 -18.23 -1.63
C LYS A 58 0.97 -18.66 -3.08
N ASN A 59 2.01 -18.60 -3.92
CA ASN A 59 1.99 -19.26 -5.21
C ASN A 59 2.85 -20.53 -5.12
N ALA A 60 2.32 -21.64 -5.65
CA ALA A 60 3.05 -22.91 -5.65
C ALA A 60 4.22 -22.88 -6.65
N GLU A 61 3.99 -22.33 -7.84
CA GLU A 61 4.98 -22.29 -8.92
C GLU A 61 4.90 -20.97 -9.73
N PRO A 62 5.92 -20.07 -9.63
CA PRO A 62 7.09 -20.15 -8.75
C PRO A 62 6.73 -19.98 -7.26
N PRO A 63 7.60 -20.44 -6.33
CA PRO A 63 7.40 -20.33 -4.88
C PRO A 63 7.65 -18.88 -4.41
N VAL A 64 6.79 -17.98 -4.86
CA VAL A 64 6.75 -16.57 -4.47
C VAL A 64 5.49 -16.37 -3.63
N SER A 65 5.63 -15.68 -2.51
CA SER A 65 4.47 -15.23 -1.75
C SER A 65 4.31 -13.72 -1.79
N ALA A 66 3.09 -13.26 -2.00
CA ALA A 66 2.71 -11.86 -1.89
C ALA A 66 1.99 -11.64 -0.56
N VAL A 67 2.32 -10.57 0.15
CA VAL A 67 1.65 -10.15 1.38
C VAL A 67 1.04 -8.78 1.14
N LEU A 68 -0.29 -8.71 1.14
CA LEU A 68 -1.03 -7.45 1.12
C LEU A 68 -1.28 -7.05 2.57
N SER A 69 -0.91 -5.83 2.96
CA SER A 69 -1.43 -5.20 4.18
C SER A 69 -2.52 -4.23 3.76
N VAL A 70 -3.74 -4.44 4.23
CA VAL A 70 -4.94 -3.74 3.82
C VAL A 70 -5.51 -2.97 5.01
N THR A 71 -5.88 -1.73 4.77
CA THR A 71 -6.66 -0.89 5.67
C THR A 71 -7.93 -0.47 4.94
N LEU A 72 -9.08 -0.87 5.48
CA LEU A 72 -10.40 -0.48 5.01
C LEU A 72 -10.90 0.68 5.88
N PRO A 73 -10.85 1.93 5.38
CA PRO A 73 -11.27 3.08 6.16
C PRO A 73 -12.79 3.12 6.37
N VAL A 74 -13.25 3.98 7.27
CA VAL A 74 -14.66 4.41 7.34
C VAL A 74 -15.10 4.97 5.98
N GLY A 75 -16.26 4.54 5.49
CA GLY A 75 -16.86 4.93 4.21
C GLY A 75 -16.49 4.02 3.03
N TYR A 76 -15.53 3.10 3.19
CA TYR A 76 -15.27 2.06 2.19
C TYR A 76 -16.54 1.19 1.99
N PRO A 77 -16.94 0.82 0.76
CA PRO A 77 -16.19 0.92 -0.51
C PRO A 77 -16.41 2.19 -1.35
N SER A 78 -16.85 3.31 -0.77
CA SER A 78 -17.07 4.54 -1.53
C SER A 78 -15.83 5.01 -2.31
N VAL A 79 -16.07 5.55 -3.52
CA VAL A 79 -15.04 6.14 -4.39
C VAL A 79 -14.22 7.22 -3.68
N SER A 80 -14.84 7.94 -2.72
CA SER A 80 -14.15 8.99 -1.96
C SER A 80 -13.21 8.46 -0.87
N THR A 81 -13.35 7.18 -0.49
CA THR A 81 -12.60 6.53 0.60
C THR A 81 -12.11 5.15 0.14
N PRO A 82 -11.14 5.11 -0.78
CA PRO A 82 -10.60 3.85 -1.30
C PRO A 82 -9.77 3.12 -0.25
N PRO A 83 -9.56 1.80 -0.40
CA PRO A 83 -8.76 1.02 0.53
C PRO A 83 -7.28 1.40 0.41
N LEU A 84 -6.57 1.38 1.53
CA LEU A 84 -5.11 1.50 1.53
C LEU A 84 -4.51 0.08 1.49
N VAL A 85 -3.95 -0.28 0.34
CA VAL A 85 -3.27 -1.56 0.15
C VAL A 85 -1.77 -1.35 0.02
N VAL A 86 -1.00 -2.16 0.75
CA VAL A 86 0.47 -2.22 0.71
C VAL A 86 0.88 -3.62 0.28
N LEU A 87 1.37 -3.74 -0.95
CA LEU A 87 1.87 -4.98 -1.53
C LEU A 87 3.35 -5.21 -1.19
N ARG A 88 3.66 -6.38 -0.62
CA ARG A 88 5.03 -6.86 -0.41
C ARG A 88 5.22 -8.21 -1.07
N LEU A 89 6.29 -8.36 -1.84
CA LEU A 89 6.66 -9.64 -2.45
C LEU A 89 7.80 -10.28 -1.65
N GLU A 90 7.63 -11.54 -1.29
CA GLU A 90 8.63 -12.39 -0.64
C GLU A 90 9.13 -13.38 -1.69
N GLN A 91 10.33 -13.12 -2.22
CA GLN A 91 11.02 -13.96 -3.19
C GLN A 91 12.18 -14.71 -2.54
N PRO A 92 12.57 -15.90 -3.05
CA PRO A 92 13.76 -16.60 -2.59
C PRO A 92 15.01 -15.73 -2.78
N ALA A 93 15.90 -15.68 -1.79
CA ALA A 93 17.06 -14.78 -1.80
C ALA A 93 18.01 -14.97 -3.01
N ASN A 94 17.93 -16.13 -3.69
CA ASN A 94 18.80 -16.53 -4.79
C ASN A 94 18.14 -16.42 -6.17
N SER A 95 16.87 -15.99 -6.27
CA SER A 95 16.20 -15.82 -7.55
C SER A 95 15.30 -14.58 -7.54
N VAL A 96 15.69 -13.55 -8.31
CA VAL A 96 14.78 -12.45 -8.64
C VAL A 96 13.92 -12.92 -9.81
N LEU A 97 12.83 -13.62 -9.48
CA LEU A 97 11.92 -14.19 -10.49
C LEU A 97 10.94 -13.14 -11.02
N ILE A 98 10.59 -12.16 -10.17
CA ILE A 98 9.60 -11.13 -10.50
C ILE A 98 10.23 -9.75 -10.32
N ASP A 99 9.99 -8.88 -11.29
CA ASP A 99 10.27 -7.46 -11.15
C ASP A 99 9.21 -6.84 -10.21
N ASP A 100 9.56 -6.74 -8.92
CA ASP A 100 8.71 -6.17 -7.87
C ASP A 100 8.17 -4.79 -8.27
N ARG A 101 9.00 -3.97 -8.92
CA ARG A 101 8.63 -2.60 -9.30
C ARG A 101 7.56 -2.63 -10.38
N ARG A 102 7.77 -3.40 -11.45
CA ARG A 102 6.82 -3.50 -12.56
C ARG A 102 5.49 -4.09 -12.11
N LEU A 103 5.53 -5.09 -11.22
CA LEU A 103 4.32 -5.71 -10.69
C LEU A 103 3.54 -4.72 -9.80
N CYS A 104 4.21 -4.09 -8.83
CA CYS A 104 3.59 -3.08 -7.97
C CYS A 104 2.99 -1.92 -8.77
N SER A 105 3.72 -1.38 -9.75
CA SER A 105 3.23 -0.28 -10.60
C SER A 105 1.94 -0.67 -11.34
N LYS A 106 1.89 -1.85 -11.96
CA LYS A 106 0.68 -2.36 -12.63
C LYS A 106 -0.46 -2.60 -11.65
N PHE A 107 -0.15 -3.14 -10.47
CA PHE A 107 -1.14 -3.43 -9.44
C PHE A 107 -1.84 -2.15 -8.97
N TYR A 108 -1.08 -1.12 -8.61
CA TYR A 108 -1.69 0.13 -8.12
C TYR A 108 -2.41 0.91 -9.21
N ALA A 109 -1.96 0.84 -10.47
CA ALA A 109 -2.69 1.42 -11.59
C ALA A 109 -4.05 0.74 -11.77
N TRP A 110 -4.09 -0.60 -11.72
CA TRP A 110 -5.34 -1.36 -11.77
C TRP A 110 -6.22 -1.08 -10.55
N LEU A 111 -5.67 -1.14 -9.33
CA LEU A 111 -6.42 -0.92 -8.09
C LEU A 111 -7.07 0.47 -8.05
N SER A 112 -6.37 1.50 -8.54
CA SER A 112 -6.91 2.86 -8.61
C SER A 112 -8.10 2.97 -9.55
N GLN A 113 -8.09 2.22 -10.66
CA GLN A 113 -9.22 2.17 -11.60
C GLN A 113 -10.39 1.38 -11.01
N GLU A 114 -10.10 0.23 -10.43
CA GLU A 114 -11.11 -0.66 -9.86
C GLU A 114 -11.83 -0.03 -8.66
N SER A 115 -11.11 0.78 -7.86
CA SER A 115 -11.68 1.53 -6.73
C SER A 115 -12.66 2.63 -7.15
N MET A 116 -12.71 3.00 -8.42
CA MET A 116 -13.67 3.99 -8.94
C MET A 116 -15.08 3.41 -9.14
N SER A 117 -15.24 2.08 -9.04
CA SER A 117 -16.54 1.42 -9.12
C SER A 117 -17.44 1.72 -7.92
N GLY A 118 -16.84 2.04 -6.77
CA GLY A 118 -17.56 2.13 -5.50
C GLY A 118 -17.93 0.77 -4.91
N GLU A 119 -17.38 -0.32 -5.46
CA GLU A 119 -17.64 -1.70 -5.04
C GLU A 119 -16.45 -2.27 -4.23
N PRO A 120 -16.69 -3.30 -3.40
CA PRO A 120 -15.62 -3.98 -2.68
C PRO A 120 -14.60 -4.62 -3.64
N VAL A 121 -13.30 -4.35 -3.44
CA VAL A 121 -12.22 -4.62 -4.41
C VAL A 121 -11.14 -5.58 -3.91
N ILE A 122 -11.13 -5.96 -2.64
CA ILE A 122 -10.03 -6.76 -2.05
C ILE A 122 -9.99 -8.17 -2.62
N CYS A 123 -11.14 -8.81 -2.84
CA CYS A 123 -11.19 -10.12 -3.50
C CYS A 123 -10.60 -10.03 -4.92
N ALA A 124 -11.02 -9.03 -5.70
CA ALA A 124 -10.49 -8.80 -7.03
C ALA A 124 -8.98 -8.51 -7.01
N ALA A 125 -8.50 -7.79 -5.98
CA ALA A 125 -7.08 -7.50 -5.81
C ALA A 125 -6.25 -8.76 -5.54
N ALA A 126 -6.78 -9.67 -4.71
CA ALA A 126 -6.14 -10.94 -4.46
C ALA A 126 -6.06 -11.80 -5.73
N ASP A 127 -7.14 -11.85 -6.52
CA ASP A 127 -7.19 -12.61 -7.77
C ASP A 127 -6.30 -12.01 -8.86
N TRP A 128 -6.24 -10.67 -8.95
CA TRP A 128 -5.33 -9.98 -9.84
C TRP A 128 -3.88 -10.35 -9.54
N ILE A 129 -3.50 -10.36 -8.25
CA ILE A 129 -2.13 -10.72 -7.84
C ILE A 129 -1.87 -12.19 -8.14
N ARG A 130 -2.78 -13.11 -7.78
CA ARG A 130 -2.65 -14.54 -8.13
C ARG A 130 -2.43 -14.73 -9.63
N SER A 131 -3.24 -14.07 -10.47
CA SER A 131 -3.11 -14.10 -11.93
C SER A 131 -1.75 -13.56 -12.39
N ALA A 132 -1.29 -12.46 -11.81
CA ALA A 132 -0.01 -11.85 -12.15
C ALA A 132 1.19 -12.73 -11.75
N LEU A 133 1.11 -13.42 -10.60
CA LEU A 133 2.13 -14.36 -10.15
C LEU A 133 2.20 -15.60 -11.08
N CYS A 134 1.05 -16.13 -11.51
CA CYS A 134 1.00 -17.26 -12.46
C CYS A 134 1.52 -16.92 -13.87
N LYS A 135 1.30 -15.68 -14.34
CA LYS A 135 1.74 -15.24 -15.68
C LYS A 135 3.26 -15.09 -15.79
N VAL A 136 3.97 -14.93 -14.67
CA VAL A 136 5.43 -14.81 -14.68
C VAL A 136 6.08 -16.16 -14.99
N THR A 137 5.46 -17.28 -14.58
CA THR A 137 5.94 -18.65 -14.86
C THR A 137 6.00 -18.95 -16.36
N THR A 138 5.15 -18.31 -17.17
CA THR A 138 4.98 -18.63 -18.60
C THR A 138 5.86 -17.81 -19.54
N GLN A 139 6.64 -16.83 -19.04
CA GLN A 139 7.60 -16.10 -19.86
C GLN A 139 9.04 -16.34 -19.39
N PRO A 140 9.81 -17.24 -20.03
CA PRO A 140 11.25 -17.21 -19.90
C PRO A 140 11.75 -15.88 -20.46
N SER A 141 12.59 -15.22 -19.66
CA SER A 141 13.25 -13.94 -19.91
C SER A 141 13.36 -13.53 -21.38
N LYS A 142 12.70 -12.44 -21.75
CA LYS A 142 13.31 -11.47 -22.66
C LYS A 142 13.52 -10.20 -21.85
N LEU A 143 14.78 -9.84 -21.64
CA LEU A 143 15.18 -8.49 -21.27
C LEU A 143 14.67 -7.52 -22.34
N PRO A 144 13.96 -6.44 -21.97
CA PRO A 144 13.98 -5.23 -22.77
C PRO A 144 14.84 -4.22 -22.05
N THR A 145 16.04 -4.01 -22.59
CA THR A 145 16.73 -2.73 -22.51
C THR A 145 15.82 -1.71 -23.16
N GLU A 146 15.06 -0.95 -22.38
CA GLU A 146 14.50 0.31 -22.83
C GLU A 146 14.55 1.31 -21.68
N LEU A 147 15.46 2.28 -21.85
CA LEU A 147 15.54 3.51 -21.09
C LEU A 147 14.22 4.28 -21.28
N PRO A 148 13.49 4.68 -20.21
CA PRO A 148 12.38 5.59 -20.35
C PRO A 148 12.93 7.01 -20.54
N THR A 149 12.76 7.53 -21.75
CA THR A 149 12.81 8.96 -22.06
C THR A 149 11.78 9.71 -21.19
N PRO A 150 12.11 10.89 -20.62
CA PRO A 150 11.21 11.60 -19.72
C PRO A 150 10.09 12.27 -20.51
N ALA A 151 8.96 11.57 -20.70
CA ALA A 151 7.73 12.20 -21.15
C ALA A 151 7.08 12.90 -19.95
N SER A 152 7.29 14.21 -19.87
CA SER A 152 6.61 15.16 -19.01
C SER A 152 5.09 15.07 -19.21
N ASN A 153 4.42 14.21 -18.45
CA ASN A 153 2.97 14.24 -18.34
C ASN A 153 2.60 15.15 -17.17
N ARG A 154 2.43 16.44 -17.49
CA ARG A 154 1.87 17.43 -16.55
C ARG A 154 0.37 17.19 -16.46
N ASN A 155 -0.02 16.18 -15.70
CA ASN A 155 -1.40 16.11 -15.22
C ASN A 155 -1.51 17.01 -13.99
N SER A 156 -2.53 17.86 -14.02
CA SER A 156 -2.87 18.84 -12.99
C SER A 156 -3.42 18.16 -11.74
N GLY A 157 -2.59 17.38 -11.04
CA GLY A 157 -2.86 16.89 -9.70
C GLY A 157 -2.37 17.91 -8.67
N GLU A 158 -3.10 18.08 -7.58
CA GLU A 158 -2.64 18.89 -6.45
C GLU A 158 -1.25 18.39 -6.00
N GLU A 159 -0.30 19.31 -5.81
CA GLU A 159 0.98 18.97 -5.22
C GLU A 159 0.77 18.59 -3.76
N VAL A 160 1.01 17.32 -3.42
CA VAL A 160 0.82 16.79 -2.07
C VAL A 160 2.17 16.59 -1.40
N ARG A 161 2.25 16.93 -0.11
CA ARG A 161 3.40 16.64 0.75
C ARG A 161 3.06 15.51 1.71
N LEU A 162 3.73 14.37 1.58
CA LEU A 162 3.56 13.23 2.48
C LEU A 162 4.76 13.06 3.41
N TRP A 163 4.45 12.82 4.69
CA TRP A 163 5.42 12.53 5.73
C TRP A 163 5.33 11.06 6.10
N ILE A 164 6.42 10.33 5.89
CA ILE A 164 6.51 8.92 6.23
C ILE A 164 7.44 8.78 7.42
N LEU A 165 6.84 8.52 8.58
CA LEU A 165 7.57 8.19 9.79
C LEU A 165 7.87 6.69 9.83
N SER A 166 9.15 6.34 9.90
CA SER A 166 9.61 4.97 10.05
C SER A 166 10.37 4.83 11.35
N HIS A 167 10.18 3.72 12.06
CA HIS A 167 10.95 3.45 13.29
C HIS A 167 12.46 3.46 13.03
N HIS A 168 12.92 3.02 11.86
CA HIS A 168 14.33 3.02 11.48
C HIS A 168 14.57 3.09 9.97
N ILE A 169 15.45 4.00 9.53
CA ILE A 169 15.99 4.03 8.16
C ILE A 169 17.53 3.98 8.24
N ARG A 170 18.06 2.89 8.80
CA ARG A 170 19.53 2.66 8.91
C ARG A 170 20.11 1.88 7.73
N ASN A 171 19.30 1.02 7.11
CA ASN A 171 19.78 0.10 6.08
C ASN A 171 20.13 0.89 4.79
N PRO A 172 21.40 0.86 4.33
CA PRO A 172 21.81 1.56 3.12
C PRO A 172 21.05 1.11 1.87
N LYS A 173 20.62 -0.16 1.81
CA LYS A 173 19.75 -0.66 0.73
C LYS A 173 18.38 0.04 0.73
N LYS A 174 17.77 0.23 1.91
CA LYS A 174 16.48 0.94 2.03
C LYS A 174 16.62 2.40 1.58
N ARG A 175 17.73 3.06 1.93
CA ARG A 175 17.98 4.45 1.51
C ARG A 175 18.07 4.57 -0.02
N ARG A 176 18.84 3.69 -0.67
CA ARG A 176 18.95 3.68 -2.14
C ARG A 176 17.61 3.45 -2.81
N VAL A 177 16.82 2.49 -2.32
CA VAL A 177 15.48 2.23 -2.83
C VAL A 177 14.59 3.47 -2.70
N ILE A 178 14.59 4.17 -1.56
CA ILE A 178 13.79 5.41 -1.40
C ILE A 178 14.21 6.48 -2.43
N VAL A 179 15.51 6.69 -2.63
CA VAL A 179 16.05 7.66 -3.60
C VAL A 179 15.67 7.31 -5.04
N GLU A 180 15.87 6.04 -5.43
CA GLU A 180 15.59 5.54 -6.78
C GLU A 180 14.10 5.70 -7.12
N TRP A 181 13.23 5.38 -6.16
CA TRP A 181 11.78 5.49 -6.31
C TRP A 181 11.32 6.95 -6.41
N ALA A 182 11.88 7.84 -5.59
CA ALA A 182 11.57 9.27 -5.67
C ALA A 182 11.96 9.83 -7.04
N ARG A 183 13.14 9.50 -7.55
CA ARG A 183 13.61 9.94 -8.87
C ARG A 183 12.74 9.42 -10.01
N GLU A 184 12.38 8.13 -9.98
CA GLU A 184 11.57 7.52 -11.04
C GLU A 184 10.14 8.04 -11.08
N LEU A 185 9.56 8.36 -9.91
CA LEU A 185 8.22 8.95 -9.80
C LEU A 185 8.22 10.48 -9.95
N ASN A 186 9.38 11.08 -10.27
CA ASN A 186 9.60 12.52 -10.34
C ASN A 186 9.11 13.26 -9.08
N LEU A 187 9.35 12.65 -7.92
CA LEU A 187 9.04 13.19 -6.60
C LEU A 187 10.25 13.90 -6.03
N GLN A 188 10.02 15.03 -5.38
CA GLN A 188 11.01 15.79 -4.64
C GLN A 188 10.88 15.50 -3.15
N GLY A 189 11.87 15.88 -2.34
CA GLY A 189 11.78 15.77 -0.89
C GLY A 189 13.10 15.45 -0.22
N CYS A 190 13.05 14.77 0.92
CA CYS A 190 14.24 14.38 1.66
C CYS A 190 14.03 13.08 2.45
N CYS A 191 15.11 12.30 2.62
CA CYS A 191 15.14 11.16 3.52
C CYS A 191 16.16 11.45 4.63
N LEU A 192 15.69 11.53 5.87
CA LEU A 192 16.52 11.67 7.06
C LEU A 192 16.71 10.30 7.73
N PRO A 193 17.84 9.62 7.48
CA PRO A 193 18.09 8.31 8.03
C PRO A 193 18.42 8.37 9.52
N GLY A 194 17.76 7.54 10.33
CA GLY A 194 17.95 7.58 11.77
C GLY A 194 17.03 6.67 12.55
N LYS A 195 16.88 6.99 13.85
CA LYS A 195 15.87 6.47 14.77
C LYS A 195 15.19 7.67 15.46
N PRO A 196 13.97 8.07 15.08
CA PRO A 196 13.21 7.57 13.93
C PRO A 196 13.84 7.99 12.60
N GLY A 197 13.53 7.27 11.52
CA GLY A 197 13.81 7.74 10.18
C GLY A 197 12.60 8.45 9.61
N ILE A 198 12.81 9.56 8.90
CA ILE A 198 11.74 10.37 8.32
C ILE A 198 11.99 10.47 6.81
N VAL A 199 10.94 10.23 6.02
CA VAL A 199 10.95 10.52 4.58
C VAL A 199 9.87 11.55 4.32
N VAL A 200 10.23 12.64 3.66
CA VAL A 200 9.31 13.63 3.12
C VAL A 200 9.35 13.47 1.60
N VAL A 201 8.18 13.33 1.00
CA VAL A 201 8.02 13.33 -0.46
C VAL A 201 6.98 14.35 -0.88
N GLU A 202 7.27 15.07 -1.95
CA GLU A 202 6.52 16.19 -2.51
C GLU A 202 6.37 15.96 -4.02
N GLY A 203 5.15 16.11 -4.54
CA GLY A 203 4.86 15.96 -5.96
C GLY A 203 3.40 15.66 -6.22
N ASP A 204 3.09 15.15 -7.42
CA ASP A 204 1.72 14.77 -7.79
C ASP A 204 1.13 13.76 -6.79
N GLY A 205 -0.08 14.04 -6.28
CA GLY A 205 -0.75 13.22 -5.26
C GLY A 205 -0.86 11.73 -5.62
N ASN A 206 -1.01 11.37 -6.89
CA ASN A 206 -1.04 9.97 -7.33
C ASN A 206 0.33 9.31 -7.20
N ASN A 207 1.39 10.03 -7.56
CA ASN A 207 2.77 9.55 -7.47
C ASN A 207 3.24 9.43 -6.01
N VAL A 208 2.89 10.42 -5.18
CA VAL A 208 3.18 10.45 -3.74
C VAL A 208 2.54 9.27 -3.02
N SER A 209 1.26 9.01 -3.30
CA SER A 209 0.51 7.88 -2.73
C SER A 209 1.08 6.52 -3.16
N GLY A 210 1.58 6.42 -4.40
CA GLY A 210 2.30 5.25 -4.89
C GLY A 210 3.60 4.98 -4.13
N CYS A 211 4.41 6.01 -3.85
CA CYS A 211 5.66 5.87 -3.12
C CYS A 211 5.46 5.38 -1.67
N ALA A 212 4.43 5.90 -0.99
CA ALA A 212 4.08 5.51 0.38
C ALA A 212 3.76 4.01 0.51
N ARG A 213 3.01 3.49 -0.46
CA ARG A 213 2.46 2.14 -0.44
C ARG A 213 3.49 1.04 -0.67
N ILE A 214 4.73 1.37 -1.05
CA ILE A 214 5.65 0.37 -1.62
C ILE A 214 6.74 -0.12 -0.66
N ARG A 215 6.94 0.48 0.51
CA ARG A 215 7.84 -0.19 1.49
C ARG A 215 7.78 0.31 2.92
N LEU A 216 6.95 1.29 3.21
CA LEU A 216 7.00 1.99 4.48
C LEU A 216 5.60 1.89 5.08
N LYS A 217 5.47 1.16 6.20
CA LYS A 217 4.23 1.22 6.98
C LYS A 217 3.99 2.69 7.33
N PRO A 218 2.90 3.33 6.87
CA PRO A 218 2.53 4.62 7.42
C PRO A 218 2.15 4.37 8.89
N THR A 219 2.87 5.00 9.81
CA THR A 219 2.42 5.09 11.21
C THR A 219 1.61 6.38 11.33
N THR A 220 0.41 6.26 11.88
CA THR A 220 -0.50 7.38 12.17
C THR A 220 0.21 8.45 13.02
N PRO A 221 -0.15 9.74 12.86
CA PRO A 221 0.60 10.83 13.46
C PRO A 221 0.25 10.96 14.94
N SER A 222 1.07 10.39 15.81
CA SER A 222 1.12 10.76 17.23
C SER A 222 2.58 10.93 17.67
N ALA A 223 3.21 12.05 17.29
CA ALA A 223 4.53 12.40 17.79
C ALA A 223 4.74 13.93 17.91
N PRO A 224 5.57 14.38 18.86
CA PRO A 224 5.46 15.69 19.49
C PRO A 224 6.07 16.82 18.66
N ALA A 225 5.51 18.03 18.80
CA ALA A 225 5.94 19.28 18.14
C ALA A 225 7.44 19.60 18.23
N ALA A 226 8.17 19.02 19.19
CA ALA A 226 9.62 19.19 19.37
C ALA A 226 10.46 18.62 18.21
N LEU A 227 9.98 17.58 17.51
CA LEU A 227 10.64 17.05 16.31
C LEU A 227 10.48 17.98 15.11
N PHE A 228 9.37 18.71 15.01
CA PHE A 228 9.09 19.63 13.90
C PHE A 228 10.09 20.81 13.83
N ASN A 229 10.47 21.39 14.98
CA ASN A 229 11.36 22.56 15.04
C ASN A 229 12.83 22.25 14.70
N ARG A 230 13.32 21.03 14.96
CA ARG A 230 14.68 20.63 14.51
C ARG A 230 14.77 20.47 12.99
N PHE A 231 13.64 20.17 12.34
CA PHE A 231 13.58 19.92 10.90
C PHE A 231 13.40 21.20 10.09
N HIS A 232 12.62 22.17 10.59
CA HIS A 232 12.47 23.48 9.93
C HIS A 232 13.82 24.19 9.71
N ASN A 233 14.78 24.03 10.63
CA ASN A 233 16.12 24.58 10.50
C ASN A 233 17.06 23.75 9.59
N ALA A 234 16.71 22.49 9.29
CA ALA A 234 17.48 21.63 8.38
C ALA A 234 16.99 21.70 6.92
N CYS A 235 15.74 22.14 6.69
CA CYS A 235 15.11 22.29 5.38
C CYS A 235 15.49 23.58 4.63
N SER A 236 16.44 24.38 5.13
CA SER A 236 16.98 25.57 4.44
C SER A 236 18.08 25.25 3.41
N LEU A 237 18.26 23.98 3.04
CA LEU A 237 19.24 23.51 2.06
C LEU A 237 18.54 22.94 0.82
N PRO A 238 19.10 23.16 -0.38
CA PRO A 238 18.42 22.86 -1.64
C PRO A 238 18.30 21.35 -1.85
N HIS A 239 17.18 20.96 -2.45
CA HIS A 239 16.88 19.68 -3.12
C HIS A 239 17.84 18.52 -2.79
N ILE A 240 17.40 17.65 -1.89
CA ILE A 240 18.08 16.38 -1.61
C ILE A 240 17.29 15.25 -2.30
N PHE A 241 16.97 15.42 -3.59
CA PHE A 241 16.70 14.38 -4.59
C PHE A 241 16.83 14.96 -6.00
#